data_AF-A0A255U9A7-F1
#
_entry.id   AF-A0A255U9A7-F1
#
_cell.length_a   1.000
_cell.length_b   1.000
_cell.length_c   1.000
_cell.angle_alpha   90.00
_cell.angle_beta   90.00
_cell.angle_gamma   90.00
#
_symmetry.space_group_name_H-M   'P 1'
#
loop_
_entity.id
_entity.type
_entity.pdbx_description
1 polymer ?
#
loop_
_entity_poly.entity_id
_entity_poly.type
_entity_poly.pdbx_seq_one_letter_code
_entity_poly.pdbx_strand_id
1 'polypeptide(L)'
;MEVKVLSVEEKQELAFTRKRVLYNNKWAANPWKEEAQRIFETRLSEIGKNQIFEGVRLHVDNATEVLFRDAQLNKLHSIITDIYDSLPYHPDSAFDQAWSALELSMKLYNVRLWEGRKGNTDTIINDIFTQELPALLKDYPDLKTSLFEFVNVMPLSVTRFAYARWFHHRGLEVQSHYGEIQRRTKEIIGEEMYNRFAEKYAPEDDAKHQFESAQEIRDILRGKELVFADKTFDPFDEWTRLRIVVSCLLYTARNERFHGDNFSHFKSDRASLKTYHHFYYLLMVTYSLLWVLLLRLCLRTGITTFVTPEQVKTSIDKNIELITTVFKQD
;
A
#
# COMPACT_ATOMS: atom_id res chain seq x y z
N MET A 1 -23.60 37.28 -20.63
CA MET A 1 -22.93 36.16 -19.93
C MET A 1 -23.41 36.19 -18.50
N GLU A 2 -24.23 35.23 -18.09
CA GLU A 2 -24.56 35.06 -16.68
C GLU A 2 -23.29 34.68 -15.92
N VAL A 3 -23.01 35.41 -14.84
CA VAL A 3 -21.90 35.10 -13.95
C VAL A 3 -22.31 33.86 -13.15
N LYS A 4 -21.71 32.70 -13.47
CA LYS A 4 -21.91 31.48 -12.68
C LYS A 4 -21.54 31.76 -11.23
N VAL A 5 -22.52 31.71 -10.33
CA VAL A 5 -22.29 31.78 -8.88
C VAL A 5 -21.73 30.42 -8.45
N LEU A 6 -20.48 30.41 -8.00
CA LEU A 6 -19.81 29.19 -7.56
C LEU A 6 -20.32 28.73 -6.19
N SER A 7 -20.50 27.41 -6.02
CA SER A 7 -20.72 26.78 -4.71
C SER A 7 -19.54 27.00 -3.76
N VAL A 8 -19.69 26.66 -2.48
CA VAL A 8 -18.58 26.71 -1.52
C VAL A 8 -17.47 25.75 -1.94
N GLU A 9 -17.80 24.52 -2.37
CA GLU A 9 -16.79 23.58 -2.85
C GLU A 9 -16.12 24.06 -4.14
N GLU A 10 -16.88 24.62 -5.07
CA GLU A 10 -16.33 25.15 -6.33
C GLU A 10 -15.38 26.34 -6.09
N LYS A 11 -15.67 27.19 -5.10
CA LYS A 11 -14.77 28.28 -4.68
C LYS A 11 -13.49 27.73 -4.08
N GLN A 12 -13.58 26.70 -3.24
CA GLN A 12 -12.42 26.04 -2.64
C GLN A 12 -11.55 25.39 -3.70
N GLU A 13 -12.13 24.64 -4.64
CA GLU A 13 -11.38 23.99 -5.72
C GLU A 13 -10.75 25.01 -6.68
N LEU A 14 -11.43 26.12 -6.96
CA LEU A 14 -10.84 27.22 -7.74
C LEU A 14 -9.64 27.85 -7.02
N ALA A 15 -9.73 28.03 -5.70
CA ALA A 15 -8.62 28.56 -4.90
C ALA A 15 -7.40 27.61 -4.94
N PHE A 16 -7.62 26.31 -4.79
CA PHE A 16 -6.55 25.31 -4.90
C PHE A 16 -5.98 25.21 -6.31
N THR A 17 -6.81 25.35 -7.35
CA THR A 17 -6.35 25.43 -8.74
C THR A 17 -5.42 26.62 -8.95
N ARG A 18 -5.81 27.81 -8.47
CA ARG A 18 -4.95 29.01 -8.51
C ARG A 18 -3.64 28.78 -7.76
N LYS A 19 -3.70 28.14 -6.59
CA LYS A 19 -2.50 27.81 -5.79
C LYS A 19 -1.54 26.89 -6.55
N ARG A 20 -2.04 25.86 -7.23
CA ARG A 20 -1.24 24.96 -8.08
C ARG A 20 -0.57 25.71 -9.24
N VAL A 21 -1.28 26.62 -9.90
CA VAL A 21 -0.71 27.48 -10.96
C VAL A 21 0.39 28.40 -10.41
N LEU A 22 0.15 29.02 -9.25
CA LEU A 22 1.16 29.87 -8.60
C LEU A 22 2.39 29.07 -8.18
N TYR A 23 2.19 27.87 -7.63
CA TYR A 23 3.26 26.95 -7.27
C TYR A 23 4.08 26.58 -8.51
N ASN A 24 3.45 26.18 -9.62
CA ASN A 24 4.15 25.89 -10.87
C ASN A 24 5.10 27.04 -11.29
N ASN A 25 4.62 28.29 -11.17
CA ASN A 25 5.38 29.45 -11.61
C ASN A 25 6.47 29.88 -10.63
N LYS A 26 6.42 29.47 -9.36
CA LYS A 26 7.27 29.99 -8.27
C LYS A 26 7.73 28.93 -7.26
N TRP A 27 7.81 27.66 -7.66
CA TRP A 27 8.02 26.53 -6.74
C TRP A 27 9.28 26.67 -5.89
N ALA A 28 10.38 27.18 -6.46
CA ALA A 28 11.65 27.35 -5.75
C ALA A 28 11.60 28.42 -4.65
N ALA A 29 10.75 29.45 -4.81
CA ALA A 29 10.59 30.52 -3.84
C ALA A 29 9.43 30.27 -2.86
N ASN A 30 8.46 29.43 -3.23
CA ASN A 30 7.25 29.16 -2.46
C ASN A 30 7.02 27.64 -2.37
N PRO A 31 7.70 26.94 -1.45
CA PRO A 31 7.47 25.51 -1.24
C PRO A 31 6.01 25.26 -0.87
N TRP A 32 5.45 24.17 -1.41
CA TRP A 32 4.07 23.80 -1.13
C TRP A 32 3.97 23.36 0.33
N LYS A 33 3.12 24.04 1.10
CA LYS A 33 2.82 23.66 2.49
C LYS A 33 1.36 23.93 2.79
N GLU A 34 0.67 22.88 3.25
CA GLU A 34 -0.76 22.89 3.56
C GLU A 34 -1.03 22.46 4.99
N GLU A 35 -2.28 22.64 5.40
CA GLU A 35 -2.74 22.29 6.73
C GLU A 35 -2.50 20.81 7.06
N ALA A 36 -2.76 19.89 6.13
CA ALA A 36 -2.48 18.46 6.32
C ALA A 36 -1.02 18.19 6.70
N GLN A 37 -0.07 18.85 6.03
CA GLN A 37 1.35 18.71 6.33
C GLN A 37 1.69 19.31 7.70
N ARG A 38 1.12 20.46 8.06
CA ARG A 38 1.36 21.08 9.39
C ARG A 38 0.82 20.22 10.53
N ILE A 39 -0.38 19.66 10.36
CA ILE A 39 -0.96 18.72 11.34
C ILE A 39 -0.03 17.51 11.48
N PHE A 40 0.42 16.94 10.36
CA PHE A 40 1.35 15.81 10.38
C PHE A 40 2.68 16.16 11.07
N GLU A 41 3.31 17.28 10.74
CA GLU A 41 4.52 17.78 11.42
C GLU A 41 4.32 17.99 12.93
N THR A 42 3.13 18.47 13.33
CA THR A 42 2.76 18.63 14.74
C THR A 42 2.70 17.27 15.43
N ARG A 43 2.03 16.27 14.84
CA ARG A 43 1.98 14.91 15.37
C ARG A 43 3.36 14.28 15.52
N LEU A 44 4.24 14.49 14.54
CA LEU A 44 5.64 14.05 14.61
C LEU A 44 6.36 14.69 15.81
N SER A 45 6.20 15.99 15.99
CA SER A 45 6.82 16.76 17.07
C SER A 45 6.31 16.32 18.45
N GLU A 46 5.02 16.03 18.59
CA GLU A 46 4.38 15.54 19.83
C GLU A 46 5.03 14.24 20.33
N ILE A 47 5.50 13.38 19.42
CA ILE A 47 6.17 12.11 19.76
C ILE A 47 7.70 12.20 19.73
N GLY A 48 8.25 13.41 19.56
CA GLY A 48 9.70 13.64 19.49
C GLY A 48 10.38 12.99 18.28
N LYS A 49 9.66 12.84 17.15
CA LYS A 49 10.16 12.24 15.91
C LYS A 49 10.14 13.26 14.78
N ASN A 50 10.92 13.00 13.74
CA ASN A 50 10.88 13.69 12.45
C ASN A 50 10.41 12.77 11.31
N GLN A 51 10.13 11.49 11.62
CA GLN A 51 9.76 10.43 10.70
C GLN A 51 9.06 9.31 11.47
N ILE A 52 8.13 8.61 10.81
CA ILE A 52 7.34 7.50 11.37
C ILE A 52 7.55 6.19 10.62
N PHE A 53 8.61 6.11 9.80
CA PHE A 53 9.07 4.93 9.10
C PHE A 53 10.44 4.49 9.61
N GLU A 54 10.57 3.19 9.89
CA GLU A 54 11.81 2.54 10.31
C GLU A 54 12.18 1.44 9.32
N GLY A 55 13.34 1.58 8.67
CA GLY A 55 13.89 0.59 7.75
C GLY A 55 14.42 -0.67 8.45
N VAL A 56 14.79 -1.67 7.64
CA VAL A 56 15.41 -2.90 8.12
C VAL A 56 16.88 -2.58 8.40
N ARG A 57 17.32 -2.80 9.64
CA ARG A 57 18.70 -2.49 10.07
C ARG A 57 19.63 -3.63 9.72
N LEU A 58 20.32 -3.53 8.58
CA LEU A 58 21.31 -4.52 8.14
C LEU A 58 22.62 -4.40 8.93
N HIS A 59 23.35 -5.52 9.06
CA HIS A 59 24.73 -5.49 9.56
C HIS A 59 25.65 -4.97 8.46
N VAL A 60 26.35 -3.86 8.70
CA VAL A 60 27.12 -3.13 7.68
C VAL A 60 28.08 -4.07 6.94
N ASP A 61 28.96 -4.77 7.65
CA ASP A 61 29.99 -5.59 6.99
C ASP A 61 29.40 -6.77 6.21
N ASN A 62 28.33 -7.39 6.72
CA ASN A 62 27.73 -8.56 6.08
C ASN A 62 26.96 -8.13 4.83
N ALA A 63 26.18 -7.05 4.94
CA ALA A 63 25.44 -6.51 3.81
C ALA A 63 26.38 -5.99 2.73
N THR A 64 27.43 -5.26 3.09
CA THR A 64 28.44 -4.78 2.14
C THR A 64 29.08 -5.94 1.38
N GLU A 65 29.47 -7.01 2.06
CA GLU A 65 30.08 -8.18 1.41
C GLU A 65 29.13 -8.86 0.42
N VAL A 66 27.86 -9.07 0.81
CA VAL A 66 26.86 -9.67 -0.08
C VAL A 66 26.57 -8.76 -1.28
N LEU A 67 26.29 -7.48 -1.04
CA LEU A 67 25.94 -6.52 -2.09
C LEU A 67 27.11 -6.27 -3.05
N PHE A 68 28.35 -6.26 -2.55
CA PHE A 68 29.53 -6.12 -3.42
C PHE A 68 29.68 -7.30 -4.37
N ARG A 69 29.36 -8.52 -3.92
CA ARG A 69 29.46 -9.75 -4.72
C ARG A 69 28.25 -10.00 -5.61
N ASP A 70 27.10 -9.39 -5.30
CA ASP A 70 25.84 -9.58 -6.02
C ASP A 70 25.31 -8.25 -6.56
N ALA A 71 25.68 -7.93 -7.80
CA ALA A 71 25.29 -6.69 -8.46
C ALA A 71 23.76 -6.52 -8.63
N GLN A 72 22.99 -7.61 -8.73
CA GLN A 72 21.53 -7.53 -8.85
C GLN A 72 20.88 -7.20 -7.49
N LEU A 73 21.38 -7.79 -6.40
CA LEU A 73 20.97 -7.41 -5.05
C LEU A 73 21.41 -5.98 -4.72
N ASN A 74 22.60 -5.56 -5.14
CA ASN A 74 23.06 -4.18 -4.96
C ASN A 74 22.20 -3.15 -5.71
N LYS A 75 21.86 -3.44 -6.97
CA LYS A 75 20.91 -2.63 -7.73
C LYS A 75 19.57 -2.51 -6.99
N LEU A 76 19.06 -3.62 -6.49
CA LEU A 76 17.81 -3.63 -5.75
C LEU A 76 17.91 -2.82 -4.44
N HIS A 77 19.00 -2.98 -3.69
CA HIS A 77 19.27 -2.20 -2.47
C HIS A 77 19.39 -0.70 -2.75
N SER A 78 19.98 -0.30 -3.88
CA SER A 78 20.01 1.10 -4.32
C SER A 78 18.60 1.67 -4.54
N ILE A 79 17.67 0.90 -5.09
CA ILE A 79 16.27 1.36 -5.25
C ILE A 79 15.59 1.47 -3.87
N ILE A 80 15.93 0.58 -2.94
CA ILE A 80 15.44 0.67 -1.55
C ILE A 80 15.89 1.98 -0.90
N THR A 81 17.09 2.47 -1.19
CA THR A 81 17.54 3.74 -0.60
C THR A 81 16.77 4.96 -1.11
N ASP A 82 16.25 4.91 -2.34
CA ASP A 82 15.43 5.99 -2.92
C ASP A 82 14.09 6.20 -2.18
N ILE A 83 13.62 5.20 -1.42
CA ILE A 83 12.43 5.30 -0.56
C ILE A 83 12.61 6.43 0.46
N TYR A 84 13.81 6.58 1.01
CA TYR A 84 14.09 7.50 2.10
C TYR A 84 14.10 8.97 1.66
N ASP A 85 14.38 9.25 0.38
CA ASP A 85 14.46 10.63 -0.14
C ASP A 85 13.10 11.33 -0.23
N SER A 86 12.02 10.55 -0.34
CA SER A 86 10.65 11.07 -0.40
C SER A 86 10.05 11.35 0.98
N LEU A 87 10.72 10.88 2.03
CA LEU A 87 10.21 10.77 3.38
C LEU A 87 10.66 11.98 4.22
N PRO A 88 9.81 12.55 5.11
CA PRO A 88 8.50 12.05 5.57
C PRO A 88 7.28 12.58 4.79
N TYR A 89 7.47 13.47 3.81
CA TYR A 89 6.37 14.28 3.27
C TYR A 89 5.65 13.68 2.06
N HIS A 90 6.30 12.76 1.34
CA HIS A 90 5.77 12.08 0.17
C HIS A 90 5.80 10.55 0.35
N PRO A 91 5.06 10.01 1.35
CA PRO A 91 4.94 8.56 1.53
C PRO A 91 4.29 7.87 0.32
N ASP A 92 3.57 8.62 -0.53
CA ASP A 92 3.02 8.10 -1.78
C ASP A 92 4.10 7.83 -2.84
N SER A 93 5.08 8.73 -2.97
CA SER A 93 6.27 8.50 -3.81
C SER A 93 7.17 7.41 -3.23
N ALA A 94 7.34 7.39 -1.89
CA ALA A 94 8.07 6.32 -1.21
C ALA A 94 7.41 4.94 -1.45
N PHE A 95 6.08 4.88 -1.43
CA PHE A 95 5.32 3.67 -1.78
C PHE A 95 5.60 3.20 -3.21
N ASP A 96 5.65 4.10 -4.20
CA ASP A 96 6.00 3.75 -5.57
C ASP A 96 7.40 3.11 -5.67
N GLN A 97 8.38 3.68 -4.96
CA GLN A 97 9.73 3.12 -4.91
C GLN A 97 9.78 1.75 -4.22
N ALA A 98 9.07 1.60 -3.09
CA ALA A 98 8.94 0.33 -2.39
C ALA A 98 8.28 -0.74 -3.27
N TRP A 99 7.25 -0.37 -4.04
CA TRP A 99 6.61 -1.27 -4.98
C TRP A 99 7.55 -1.65 -6.13
N SER A 100 8.28 -0.70 -6.72
CA SER A 100 9.25 -0.99 -7.79
C SER A 100 10.35 -1.94 -7.29
N ALA A 101 10.83 -1.77 -6.05
CA ALA A 101 11.77 -2.70 -5.43
C ALA A 101 11.13 -4.08 -5.21
N LEU A 102 9.87 -4.15 -4.75
CA LEU A 102 9.11 -5.40 -4.61
C LEU A 102 8.97 -6.11 -5.97
N GLU A 103 8.55 -5.40 -7.01
CA GLU A 103 8.40 -5.95 -8.35
C GLU A 103 9.74 -6.47 -8.91
N LEU A 104 10.83 -5.72 -8.70
CA LEU A 104 12.16 -6.18 -9.09
C LEU A 104 12.58 -7.44 -8.30
N SER A 105 12.29 -7.51 -7.00
CA SER A 105 12.59 -8.70 -6.18
C SER A 105 11.83 -9.93 -6.68
N MET A 106 10.56 -9.76 -7.07
CA MET A 106 9.74 -10.83 -7.66
C MET A 106 10.30 -11.31 -9.00
N LYS A 107 10.74 -10.39 -9.87
CA LYS A 107 11.41 -10.73 -11.14
C LYS A 107 12.73 -11.45 -10.90
N LEU A 108 13.52 -10.99 -9.93
CA LEU A 108 14.78 -11.61 -9.55
C LEU A 108 14.56 -13.03 -9.00
N TYR A 109 13.51 -13.22 -8.20
CA TYR A 109 13.07 -14.52 -7.70
C TYR A 109 12.75 -15.48 -8.85
N ASN A 110 11.92 -15.04 -9.80
CA ASN A 110 11.56 -15.82 -10.97
C ASN A 110 12.80 -16.24 -11.78
N VAL A 111 13.73 -15.33 -12.02
CA VAL A 111 14.96 -15.63 -12.79
C VAL A 111 15.86 -16.62 -12.04
N ARG A 112 16.09 -16.40 -10.73
CA ARG A 112 17.08 -17.19 -9.96
C ARG A 112 16.57 -18.56 -9.53
N LEU A 113 15.29 -18.67 -9.20
CA LEU A 113 14.74 -19.86 -8.55
C LEU A 113 13.74 -20.60 -9.43
N TRP A 114 13.17 -19.94 -10.43
CA TRP A 114 12.21 -20.53 -11.35
C TRP A 114 12.66 -20.53 -12.81
N GLU A 115 13.94 -20.21 -13.07
CA GLU A 115 14.56 -20.20 -14.41
C GLU A 115 13.82 -19.28 -15.40
N GLY A 116 13.13 -18.25 -14.91
CA GLY A 116 12.33 -17.34 -15.74
C GLY A 116 11.06 -17.96 -16.33
N ARG A 117 10.63 -19.14 -15.86
CA ARG A 117 9.50 -19.88 -16.44
C ARG A 117 8.12 -19.23 -16.19
N LYS A 118 8.02 -18.27 -15.27
CA LYS A 118 6.75 -17.55 -15.01
C LYS A 118 6.66 -16.31 -15.89
N GLY A 119 5.65 -16.28 -16.76
CA GLY A 119 5.56 -15.30 -17.86
C GLY A 119 4.88 -13.96 -17.54
N ASN A 120 3.99 -13.89 -16.54
CA ASN A 120 3.31 -12.65 -16.16
C ASN A 120 3.43 -12.35 -14.65
N THR A 121 3.33 -11.07 -14.30
CA THR A 121 3.46 -10.58 -12.91
C THR A 121 2.41 -11.19 -11.99
N ASP A 122 1.20 -11.44 -12.48
CA ASP A 122 0.11 -12.00 -11.67
C ASP A 122 0.38 -13.43 -11.23
N THR A 123 0.93 -14.27 -12.12
CA THR A 123 1.34 -15.64 -11.77
C THR A 123 2.48 -15.61 -10.76
N ILE A 124 3.45 -14.69 -10.94
CA ILE A 124 4.57 -14.55 -10.01
C ILE A 124 4.07 -14.15 -8.61
N ILE A 125 3.20 -13.14 -8.53
CA ILE A 125 2.54 -12.74 -7.28
C ILE A 125 1.82 -13.94 -6.68
N ASN A 126 0.93 -14.60 -7.45
CA ASN A 126 0.14 -15.70 -6.92
C ASN A 126 1.02 -16.82 -6.33
N ASP A 127 2.05 -17.27 -7.03
CA ASP A 127 2.93 -18.34 -6.54
C ASP A 127 3.78 -17.91 -5.33
N ILE A 128 4.27 -16.66 -5.31
CA ILE A 128 5.00 -16.12 -4.16
C ILE A 128 4.12 -16.15 -2.91
N PHE A 129 2.89 -15.63 -3.02
CA PHE A 129 1.99 -15.45 -1.88
C PHE A 129 1.25 -16.73 -1.46
N THR A 130 1.16 -17.74 -2.33
CA THR A 130 0.50 -19.03 -2.01
C THR A 130 1.47 -20.17 -1.68
N GLN A 131 2.76 -20.03 -2.03
CA GLN A 131 3.74 -21.11 -1.82
C GLN A 131 4.97 -20.62 -1.05
N GLU A 132 5.63 -19.58 -1.53
CA GLU A 132 6.97 -19.22 -1.02
C GLU A 132 6.94 -18.50 0.32
N LEU A 133 6.04 -17.53 0.48
CA LEU A 133 5.84 -16.83 1.76
C LEU A 133 5.27 -17.77 2.82
N PRO A 134 4.22 -18.59 2.55
CA PRO A 134 3.76 -19.59 3.51
C PRO A 134 4.85 -20.54 3.97
N ALA A 135 5.68 -21.03 3.05
CA ALA A 135 6.80 -21.91 3.39
C ALA A 135 7.83 -21.21 4.30
N LEU A 136 8.18 -19.94 4.02
CA LEU A 136 9.06 -19.16 4.89
C LEU A 136 8.45 -18.93 6.28
N LEU A 137 7.22 -18.44 6.32
CA LEU A 137 6.56 -17.98 7.53
C LEU A 137 6.13 -19.12 8.45
N LYS A 138 6.05 -20.35 7.93
CA LYS A 138 5.93 -21.56 8.75
C LYS A 138 7.13 -21.75 9.68
N ASP A 139 8.34 -21.43 9.21
CA ASP A 139 9.58 -21.57 9.98
C ASP A 139 9.83 -20.38 10.92
N TYR A 140 9.13 -19.26 10.69
CA TYR A 140 9.27 -18.02 11.48
C TYR A 140 7.90 -17.48 11.93
N PRO A 141 7.23 -18.14 12.89
CA PRO A 141 5.86 -17.79 13.32
C PRO A 141 5.75 -16.38 13.93
N ASP A 142 6.80 -15.88 14.57
CA ASP A 142 6.78 -14.52 15.13
C ASP A 142 6.81 -13.45 14.02
N LEU A 143 7.64 -13.66 12.98
CA LEU A 143 7.65 -12.79 11.79
C LEU A 143 6.30 -12.84 11.07
N LYS A 144 5.69 -14.03 10.98
CA LYS A 144 4.33 -14.19 10.46
C LYS A 144 3.36 -13.32 11.24
N THR A 145 3.35 -13.44 12.55
CA THR A 145 2.44 -12.70 13.44
C THR A 145 2.58 -11.18 13.21
N SER A 146 3.80 -10.66 13.21
CA SER A 146 4.09 -9.24 12.93
C SER A 146 3.59 -8.81 11.54
N LEU A 147 3.83 -9.61 10.49
CA LEU A 147 3.38 -9.27 9.13
C LEU A 147 1.85 -9.17 9.04
N PHE A 148 1.13 -10.10 9.65
CA PHE A 148 -0.33 -10.13 9.60
C PHE A 148 -0.98 -9.07 10.49
N GLU A 149 -0.26 -8.52 11.47
CA GLU A 149 -0.74 -7.42 12.32
C GLU A 149 -1.02 -6.12 11.53
N PHE A 150 -0.42 -5.93 10.35
CA PHE A 150 -0.78 -4.80 9.48
C PHE A 150 -2.28 -4.75 9.15
N VAL A 151 -2.91 -5.92 9.00
CA VAL A 151 -4.35 -5.99 8.74
C VAL A 151 -5.17 -5.33 9.87
N ASN A 152 -4.69 -5.43 11.12
CA ASN A 152 -5.35 -4.85 12.28
C ASN A 152 -5.18 -3.33 12.32
N VAL A 153 -4.05 -2.79 11.86
CA VAL A 153 -3.80 -1.34 11.80
C VAL A 153 -4.21 -0.68 10.49
N MET A 154 -4.91 -1.40 9.60
CA MET A 154 -5.38 -0.87 8.33
C MET A 154 -6.34 0.34 8.50
N PRO A 155 -6.02 1.52 7.91
CA PRO A 155 -6.91 2.67 7.97
C PRO A 155 -8.14 2.48 7.09
N LEU A 156 -9.26 3.06 7.52
CA LEU A 156 -10.51 3.02 6.75
C LEU A 156 -10.37 3.65 5.35
N SER A 157 -9.44 4.60 5.18
CA SER A 157 -9.16 5.21 3.87
C SER A 157 -8.69 4.18 2.82
N VAL A 158 -8.00 3.12 3.24
CA VAL A 158 -7.53 2.03 2.36
C VAL A 158 -8.70 1.15 1.91
N THR A 159 -9.64 0.83 2.80
CA THR A 159 -10.82 0.04 2.40
C THR A 159 -11.89 0.86 1.69
N ARG A 160 -11.96 2.17 1.92
CA ARG A 160 -12.73 3.09 1.07
C ARG A 160 -12.19 3.13 -0.35
N PHE A 161 -10.86 3.14 -0.49
CA PHE A 161 -10.21 3.00 -1.79
C PHE A 161 -10.58 1.66 -2.45
N ALA A 162 -10.48 0.55 -1.71
CA ALA A 162 -10.89 -0.78 -2.17
C ALA A 162 -12.33 -0.80 -2.71
N TYR A 163 -13.28 -0.36 -1.87
CA TYR A 163 -14.70 -0.28 -2.19
C TYR A 163 -14.96 0.51 -3.46
N ALA A 164 -14.35 1.71 -3.58
CA ALA A 164 -14.47 2.55 -4.76
C ALA A 164 -13.90 1.90 -6.02
N ARG A 165 -12.93 0.97 -5.90
CA ARG A 165 -12.33 0.29 -7.05
C ARG A 165 -12.96 -1.05 -7.39
N TRP A 166 -13.66 -1.67 -6.46
CA TRP A 166 -14.41 -2.90 -6.70
C TRP A 166 -15.81 -2.66 -7.27
N PHE A 167 -16.45 -1.56 -6.88
CA PHE A 167 -17.88 -1.36 -7.15
C PHE A 167 -18.21 -0.05 -7.88
N HIS A 168 -17.27 0.89 -8.00
CA HIS A 168 -17.54 2.19 -8.64
C HIS A 168 -16.67 2.42 -9.87
N HIS A 169 -17.30 2.93 -10.94
CA HIS A 169 -16.60 3.58 -12.04
C HIS A 169 -16.41 5.07 -11.73
N ARG A 170 -15.18 5.60 -11.79
CA ARG A 170 -14.99 7.05 -11.63
C ARG A 170 -15.14 7.78 -12.97
N GLY A 171 -15.94 8.84 -12.99
CA GLY A 171 -16.17 9.65 -14.20
C GLY A 171 -15.00 10.51 -14.67
N LEU A 172 -13.91 10.59 -13.90
CA LEU A 172 -12.69 11.36 -14.23
C LEU A 172 -11.53 10.46 -14.71
N GLU A 173 -11.74 9.15 -14.88
CA GLU A 173 -10.71 8.23 -15.35
C GLU A 173 -10.33 8.53 -16.80
N VAL A 174 -9.02 8.58 -17.08
CA VAL A 174 -8.52 8.65 -18.46
C VAL A 174 -8.43 7.23 -19.06
N GLN A 175 -8.09 6.23 -18.25
CA GLN A 175 -8.09 4.82 -18.60
C GLN A 175 -8.73 4.00 -17.48
N SER A 176 -9.78 3.23 -17.80
CA SER A 176 -10.45 2.44 -16.77
C SER A 176 -9.67 1.14 -16.49
N HIS A 177 -9.24 0.98 -15.23
CA HIS A 177 -8.62 -0.25 -14.72
C HIS A 177 -9.63 -1.19 -14.05
N TYR A 178 -10.91 -0.80 -14.01
CA TYR A 178 -11.95 -1.48 -13.27
C TYR A 178 -12.08 -2.97 -13.62
N GLY A 179 -12.18 -3.31 -14.90
CA GLY A 179 -12.35 -4.71 -15.33
C GLY A 179 -11.21 -5.64 -14.90
N GLU A 180 -9.98 -5.14 -14.86
CA GLU A 180 -8.80 -5.91 -14.45
C GLU A 180 -8.77 -6.13 -12.93
N ILE A 181 -9.20 -5.13 -12.16
CA ILE A 181 -9.35 -5.23 -10.70
C ILE A 181 -10.45 -6.26 -10.38
N GLN A 182 -11.59 -6.18 -11.07
CA GLN A 182 -12.68 -7.15 -10.91
C GLN A 182 -12.23 -8.58 -11.23
N ARG A 183 -11.50 -8.78 -12.34
CA ARG A 183 -10.96 -10.10 -12.72
C ARG A 183 -10.10 -10.69 -11.60
N ARG A 184 -9.14 -9.92 -11.08
CA ARG A 184 -8.25 -10.35 -9.98
C ARG A 184 -9.01 -10.66 -8.70
N THR A 185 -9.98 -9.82 -8.34
CA THR A 185 -10.80 -10.05 -7.16
C THR A 185 -11.57 -11.37 -7.31
N LYS A 186 -12.22 -11.61 -8.46
CA LYS A 186 -12.90 -12.88 -8.76
C LYS A 186 -11.97 -14.09 -8.69
N GLU A 187 -10.73 -13.97 -9.15
CA GLU A 187 -9.71 -15.05 -9.07
C GLU A 187 -9.27 -15.36 -7.63
N ILE A 188 -9.39 -14.40 -6.71
CA ILE A 188 -8.99 -14.58 -5.31
C ILE A 188 -10.14 -15.12 -4.47
N ILE A 189 -11.33 -14.52 -4.56
CA ILE A 189 -12.46 -14.85 -3.67
C ILE A 189 -13.52 -15.74 -4.33
N GLY A 190 -13.41 -15.99 -5.64
CA GLY A 190 -14.40 -16.71 -6.43
C GLY A 190 -15.51 -15.81 -6.97
N GLU A 191 -16.07 -16.19 -8.13
CA GLU A 191 -17.11 -15.41 -8.80
C GLU A 191 -18.41 -15.31 -8.00
N GLU A 192 -18.83 -16.39 -7.33
CA GLU A 192 -20.03 -16.37 -6.47
C GLU A 192 -19.89 -15.33 -5.35
N MET A 193 -18.76 -15.36 -4.64
CA MET A 193 -18.51 -14.44 -3.52
C MET A 193 -18.40 -12.99 -4.00
N TYR A 194 -17.75 -12.78 -5.15
CA TYR A 194 -17.68 -11.46 -5.78
C TYR A 194 -19.07 -10.91 -6.09
N ASN A 195 -19.94 -11.70 -6.70
CA ASN A 195 -21.30 -11.26 -7.06
C ASN A 195 -22.12 -10.92 -5.81
N ARG A 196 -22.01 -11.72 -4.73
CA ARG A 196 -22.65 -11.41 -3.44
C ARG A 196 -22.19 -10.08 -2.85
N PHE A 197 -20.89 -9.77 -2.95
CA PHE A 197 -20.38 -8.47 -2.54
C PHE A 197 -20.88 -7.34 -3.44
N ALA A 198 -20.89 -7.53 -4.76
CA ALA A 198 -21.37 -6.53 -5.69
C ALA A 198 -22.86 -6.22 -5.48
N GLU A 199 -23.68 -7.21 -5.14
CA GLU A 199 -25.08 -7.04 -4.77
C GLU A 199 -25.24 -6.29 -3.43
N LYS A 200 -24.48 -6.70 -2.40
CA LYS A 200 -24.59 -6.12 -1.06
C LYS A 200 -24.09 -4.67 -1.00
N TYR A 201 -23.01 -4.38 -1.70
CA TYR A 201 -22.28 -3.10 -1.67
C TYR A 201 -22.50 -2.28 -2.93
N ALA A 202 -23.60 -2.56 -3.64
CA ALA A 202 -23.95 -1.89 -4.87
C ALA A 202 -23.81 -0.36 -4.71
N PRO A 203 -23.20 0.32 -5.68
CA PRO A 203 -22.84 1.72 -5.54
C PRO A 203 -24.11 2.59 -5.40
N GLU A 204 -24.36 3.08 -4.19
CA GLU A 204 -25.31 4.16 -3.93
C GLU A 204 -24.56 5.50 -3.82
N ASP A 205 -25.16 6.58 -4.31
CA ASP A 205 -24.63 7.95 -4.16
C ASP A 205 -24.94 8.51 -2.75
N ASP A 206 -24.68 7.67 -1.73
CA ASP A 206 -24.83 7.99 -0.31
C ASP A 206 -23.49 7.81 0.41
N ALA A 207 -22.94 8.91 0.92
CA ALA A 207 -21.68 8.90 1.66
C ALA A 207 -21.73 7.98 2.90
N LYS A 208 -22.90 7.81 3.52
CA LYS A 208 -23.06 6.92 4.68
C LYS A 208 -22.95 5.45 4.25
N HIS A 209 -23.68 5.04 3.22
CA HIS A 209 -23.57 3.69 2.66
C HIS A 209 -22.13 3.32 2.26
N GLN A 210 -21.40 4.23 1.60
CA GLN A 210 -20.01 4.00 1.22
C GLN A 210 -19.08 3.83 2.44
N PHE A 211 -19.32 4.59 3.50
CA PHE A 211 -18.56 4.52 4.73
C PHE A 211 -18.80 3.18 5.45
N GLU A 212 -20.05 2.78 5.63
CA GLU A 212 -20.44 1.52 6.28
C GLU A 212 -19.91 0.31 5.50
N SER A 213 -20.01 0.34 4.16
CA SER A 213 -19.47 -0.71 3.29
C SER A 213 -17.94 -0.85 3.44
N ALA A 214 -17.22 0.28 3.48
CA ALA A 214 -15.77 0.26 3.68
C ALA A 214 -15.36 -0.23 5.07
N GLN A 215 -16.17 0.05 6.10
CA GLN A 215 -15.94 -0.50 7.44
C GLN A 215 -16.11 -2.01 7.46
N GLU A 216 -17.17 -2.52 6.81
CA GLU A 216 -17.41 -3.95 6.76
C GLU A 216 -16.33 -4.70 5.97
N ILE A 217 -15.89 -4.15 4.83
CA ILE A 217 -14.74 -4.70 4.08
C ILE A 217 -13.48 -4.76 4.96
N ARG A 218 -13.24 -3.73 5.79
CA ARG A 218 -12.10 -3.75 6.73
C ARG A 218 -12.23 -4.84 7.77
N ASP A 219 -13.42 -5.02 8.33
CA ASP A 219 -13.66 -6.06 9.32
C ASP A 219 -13.51 -7.46 8.71
N ILE A 220 -13.97 -7.67 7.48
CA ILE A 220 -13.77 -8.90 6.71
C ILE A 220 -12.29 -9.18 6.51
N LEU A 221 -11.51 -8.16 6.12
CA LEU A 221 -10.06 -8.29 5.99
C LEU A 221 -9.37 -8.60 7.32
N ARG A 222 -9.95 -8.19 8.46
CA ARG A 222 -9.51 -8.57 9.83
C ARG A 222 -9.98 -9.95 10.28
N GLY A 223 -10.73 -10.67 9.46
CA GLY A 223 -11.19 -12.03 9.75
C GLY A 223 -12.57 -12.11 10.40
N LYS A 224 -13.42 -11.11 10.22
CA LYS A 224 -14.85 -11.23 10.52
C LYS A 224 -15.53 -12.19 9.53
N GLU A 225 -16.57 -12.86 10.01
CA GLU A 225 -17.44 -13.71 9.19
C GLU A 225 -18.09 -12.92 8.04
N LEU A 226 -18.35 -13.60 6.93
CA LEU A 226 -18.97 -12.99 5.75
C LEU A 226 -20.49 -13.13 5.87
N VAL A 227 -21.16 -12.04 6.24
CA VAL A 227 -22.62 -12.05 6.48
C VAL A 227 -23.36 -11.45 5.28
N PHE A 228 -24.18 -12.26 4.60
CA PHE A 228 -25.08 -11.83 3.54
C PHE A 228 -26.54 -12.07 3.94
N ALA A 229 -27.49 -11.53 3.16
CA ALA A 229 -28.92 -11.58 3.50
C ALA A 229 -29.47 -13.01 3.65
N ASP A 230 -28.95 -13.95 2.85
CA ASP A 230 -29.39 -15.34 2.79
C ASP A 230 -28.49 -16.30 3.59
N LYS A 231 -27.21 -15.96 3.80
CA LYS A 231 -26.22 -16.88 4.32
C LYS A 231 -25.04 -16.19 4.99
N THR A 232 -24.51 -16.83 6.02
CA THR A 232 -23.21 -16.52 6.62
C THR A 232 -22.17 -17.54 6.14
N PHE A 233 -20.97 -17.06 5.80
CA PHE A 233 -19.82 -17.90 5.46
C PHE A 233 -18.69 -17.68 6.46
N ASP A 234 -17.83 -18.69 6.58
CA ASP A 234 -16.61 -18.61 7.38
C ASP A 234 -15.72 -17.44 6.92
N PRO A 235 -14.93 -16.84 7.84
CA PRO A 235 -13.98 -15.80 7.48
C PRO A 235 -13.02 -16.28 6.39
N PHE A 236 -12.58 -15.36 5.53
CA PHE A 236 -11.44 -15.64 4.66
C PHE A 236 -10.22 -16.04 5.50
N ASP A 237 -9.53 -17.08 5.05
CA ASP A 237 -8.24 -17.45 5.63
C ASP A 237 -7.23 -16.31 5.47
N GLU A 238 -6.24 -16.28 6.36
CA GLU A 238 -5.26 -15.20 6.41
C GLU A 238 -4.56 -14.95 5.06
N TRP A 239 -4.26 -16.00 4.30
CA TRP A 239 -3.55 -15.89 3.01
C TRP A 239 -4.46 -15.34 1.92
N THR A 240 -5.73 -15.70 1.91
CA THR A 240 -6.73 -15.04 1.06
C THR A 240 -6.82 -13.56 1.39
N ARG A 241 -6.86 -13.18 2.67
CA ARG A 241 -6.89 -11.76 3.09
C ARG A 241 -5.63 -11.01 2.65
N LEU A 242 -4.45 -11.61 2.80
CA LEU A 242 -3.19 -11.02 2.33
C LEU A 242 -3.17 -10.87 0.79
N ARG A 243 -3.66 -11.87 0.05
CA ARG A 243 -3.78 -11.80 -1.42
C ARG A 243 -4.72 -10.67 -1.86
N ILE A 244 -5.82 -10.44 -1.16
CA ILE A 244 -6.69 -9.28 -1.41
C ILE A 244 -5.90 -7.98 -1.19
N VAL A 245 -5.17 -7.86 -0.09
CA VAL A 245 -4.36 -6.66 0.17
C VAL A 245 -3.34 -6.42 -0.95
N VAL A 246 -2.60 -7.43 -1.37
CA VAL A 246 -1.55 -7.27 -2.38
C VAL A 246 -2.12 -7.04 -3.78
N SER A 247 -2.98 -7.93 -4.24
CA SER A 247 -3.42 -7.97 -5.63
C SER A 247 -4.56 -7.00 -5.93
N CYS A 248 -5.39 -6.68 -4.94
CA CYS A 248 -6.55 -5.82 -5.13
C CYS A 248 -6.36 -4.41 -4.56
N LEU A 249 -5.51 -4.21 -3.53
CA LEU A 249 -5.26 -2.89 -2.95
C LEU A 249 -3.95 -2.28 -3.42
N LEU A 250 -2.82 -2.90 -3.06
CA LEU A 250 -1.48 -2.35 -3.34
C LEU A 250 -1.23 -2.26 -4.84
N TYR A 251 -1.51 -3.35 -5.57
CA TYR A 251 -1.34 -3.39 -7.02
C TYR A 251 -2.18 -2.34 -7.74
N THR A 252 -3.45 -2.21 -7.34
CA THR A 252 -4.38 -1.21 -7.89
C THR A 252 -3.89 0.21 -7.62
N ALA A 253 -3.53 0.50 -6.37
CA ALA A 253 -2.99 1.79 -5.98
C ALA A 253 -1.73 2.15 -6.78
N ARG A 254 -0.83 1.19 -7.00
CA ARG A 254 0.33 1.41 -7.85
C ARG A 254 -0.04 1.61 -9.32
N ASN A 255 -0.95 0.81 -9.87
CA ASN A 255 -1.26 0.87 -11.29
C ASN A 255 -1.87 2.21 -11.69
N GLU A 256 -2.80 2.73 -10.90
CA GLU A 256 -3.36 4.07 -11.14
C GLU A 256 -2.27 5.15 -11.15
N ARG A 257 -1.32 5.07 -10.22
CA ARG A 257 -0.18 5.99 -10.16
C ARG A 257 0.77 5.83 -11.34
N PHE A 258 1.08 4.60 -11.73
CA PHE A 258 1.95 4.30 -12.88
C PHE A 258 1.37 4.81 -14.20
N HIS A 259 0.06 4.68 -14.39
CA HIS A 259 -0.64 5.18 -15.58
C HIS A 259 -1.00 6.67 -15.52
N GLY A 260 -0.62 7.37 -14.43
CA GLY A 260 -0.90 8.79 -14.24
C GLY A 260 -2.38 9.11 -14.04
N ASP A 261 -3.21 8.10 -13.78
CA ASP A 261 -4.63 8.24 -13.49
C ASP A 261 -4.84 8.56 -11.99
N ASN A 262 -4.05 9.51 -11.49
CA ASN A 262 -4.10 9.99 -10.12
C ASN A 262 -4.06 11.53 -10.06
N PHE A 263 -4.75 12.08 -9.06
CA PHE A 263 -4.55 13.46 -8.67
C PHE A 263 -3.43 13.55 -7.64
N SER A 264 -2.67 14.64 -7.62
CA SER A 264 -1.63 14.84 -6.60
C SER A 264 -2.24 14.90 -5.19
N HIS A 265 -2.08 13.83 -4.41
CA HIS A 265 -2.79 13.62 -3.14
C HIS A 265 -2.49 14.69 -2.09
N PHE A 266 -1.26 15.21 -2.06
CA PHE A 266 -0.83 16.23 -1.10
C PHE A 266 -0.97 17.68 -1.64
N LYS A 267 -1.35 17.85 -2.91
CA LYS A 267 -1.61 19.16 -3.55
C LYS A 267 -3.10 19.36 -3.90
N SER A 268 -3.96 18.73 -3.11
CA SER A 268 -5.42 18.80 -3.20
C SER A 268 -6.00 19.51 -1.99
N ASP A 269 -7.15 20.15 -2.20
CA ASP A 269 -8.03 20.70 -1.18
C ASP A 269 -8.61 19.65 -0.21
N ARG A 270 -8.52 18.37 -0.58
CA ARG A 270 -8.97 17.21 0.20
C ARG A 270 -7.84 16.53 0.98
N ALA A 271 -6.60 16.99 0.86
CA ALA A 271 -5.48 16.44 1.62
C ALA A 271 -5.73 16.61 3.13
N SER A 272 -5.54 15.54 3.90
CA SER A 272 -5.74 15.52 5.35
C SER A 272 -4.72 14.59 6.02
N LEU A 273 -4.73 14.51 7.36
CA LEU A 273 -3.92 13.55 8.09
C LEU A 273 -4.21 12.10 7.66
N LYS A 274 -5.48 11.79 7.30
CA LYS A 274 -5.90 10.50 6.75
C LYS A 274 -5.23 10.16 5.41
N THR A 275 -4.84 11.18 4.62
CA THR A 275 -4.05 11.00 3.39
C THR A 275 -2.66 10.49 3.73
N TYR A 276 -2.00 11.04 4.76
CA TYR A 276 -0.72 10.52 5.25
C TYR A 276 -0.87 9.10 5.78
N HIS A 277 -1.87 8.84 6.63
CA HIS A 277 -2.13 7.51 7.18
C HIS A 277 -2.31 6.47 6.06
N HIS A 278 -3.08 6.79 5.03
CA HIS A 278 -3.28 5.93 3.86
C HIS A 278 -1.94 5.53 3.21
N PHE A 279 -1.12 6.50 2.83
CA PHE A 279 0.10 6.20 2.08
C PHE A 279 1.22 5.62 2.93
N TYR A 280 1.32 5.99 4.21
CA TYR A 280 2.23 5.31 5.13
C TYR A 280 1.85 3.85 5.32
N TYR A 281 0.55 3.55 5.42
CA TYR A 281 0.10 2.16 5.46
C TYR A 281 0.51 1.38 4.20
N LEU A 282 0.23 1.92 3.01
CA LEU A 282 0.61 1.26 1.75
C LEU A 282 2.13 1.05 1.68
N LEU A 283 2.93 2.08 1.99
CA LEU A 283 4.39 2.02 2.05
C LEU A 283 4.86 0.90 2.99
N MET A 284 4.41 0.92 4.25
CA MET A 284 4.90 0.00 5.27
C MET A 284 4.56 -1.46 4.95
N VAL A 285 3.36 -1.74 4.46
CA VAL A 285 2.98 -3.10 4.05
C VAL A 285 3.83 -3.55 2.85
N THR A 286 3.96 -2.72 1.81
CA THR A 286 4.76 -3.05 0.63
C THR A 286 6.23 -3.27 0.97
N TYR A 287 6.80 -2.40 1.80
CA TYR A 287 8.18 -2.51 2.26
C TYR A 287 8.42 -3.78 3.10
N SER A 288 7.46 -4.13 3.96
CA SER A 288 7.53 -5.34 4.76
C SER A 288 7.49 -6.60 3.89
N LEU A 289 6.59 -6.63 2.89
CA LEU A 289 6.52 -7.71 1.91
C LEU A 289 7.78 -7.84 1.07
N LEU A 290 8.38 -6.71 0.67
CA LEU A 290 9.67 -6.67 -0.01
C LEU A 290 10.75 -7.36 0.81
N TRP A 291 10.90 -7.02 2.09
CA TRP A 291 11.95 -7.60 2.92
C TRP A 291 11.70 -9.06 3.29
N VAL A 292 10.44 -9.46 3.49
CA VAL A 292 10.08 -10.88 3.66
C VAL A 292 10.44 -11.69 2.40
N LEU A 293 10.17 -11.14 1.21
CA LEU A 293 10.52 -11.79 -0.05
C LEU A 293 12.04 -11.81 -0.29
N LEU A 294 12.78 -10.74 0.04
CA LEU A 294 14.23 -10.72 -0.05
C LEU A 294 14.88 -11.72 0.91
N LEU A 295 14.37 -11.82 2.14
CA LEU A 295 14.78 -12.87 3.08
C LEU A 295 14.57 -14.25 2.47
N ARG A 296 13.38 -14.52 1.89
CA ARG A 296 13.10 -15.80 1.23
C ARG A 296 14.06 -16.06 0.06
N LEU A 297 14.28 -15.06 -0.79
CA LEU A 297 15.20 -15.15 -1.92
C LEU A 297 16.61 -15.51 -1.45
N CYS A 298 17.15 -14.77 -0.49
CA CYS A 298 18.50 -14.95 0.02
C CYS A 298 18.69 -16.36 0.62
N LEU A 299 17.76 -16.80 1.48
CA LEU A 299 17.81 -18.13 2.07
C LEU A 299 17.77 -19.24 0.99
N ARG A 300 16.93 -19.09 -0.03
CA ARG A 300 16.82 -20.06 -1.14
C ARG A 300 18.04 -20.06 -2.05
N THR A 301 18.81 -18.97 -2.10
CA THR A 301 20.07 -18.89 -2.84
C THR A 301 21.31 -19.13 -1.95
N GLY A 302 21.14 -19.55 -0.69
CA GLY A 302 22.24 -19.84 0.23
C GLY A 302 22.92 -18.61 0.85
N ILE A 303 22.35 -17.42 0.69
CA ILE A 303 22.83 -16.17 1.29
C ILE A 303 22.16 -16.04 2.67
N THR A 304 22.90 -16.33 3.75
CA THR A 304 22.36 -16.37 5.12
C THR A 304 22.71 -15.15 5.97
N THR A 305 23.64 -14.29 5.51
CA THR A 305 24.20 -13.19 6.31
C THR A 305 23.68 -11.80 5.92
N PHE A 306 22.94 -11.68 4.80
CA PHE A 306 22.45 -10.40 4.30
C PHE A 306 21.39 -9.76 5.22
N VAL A 307 20.35 -10.53 5.53
CA VAL A 307 19.22 -10.11 6.36
C VAL A 307 18.69 -11.30 7.13
N THR A 308 18.24 -11.07 8.36
CA THR A 308 17.69 -12.09 9.26
C THR A 308 16.20 -11.89 9.49
N PRO A 309 15.45 -12.95 9.86
CA PRO A 309 14.04 -12.84 10.22
C PRO A 309 13.78 -11.80 11.32
N GLU A 310 14.64 -11.74 12.33
CA GLU A 310 14.50 -10.80 13.45
C GLU A 310 14.65 -9.34 13.02
N GLN A 311 15.58 -9.04 12.10
CA GLN A 311 15.74 -7.68 11.56
C GLN A 311 14.49 -7.23 10.79
N VAL A 312 13.88 -8.13 10.01
CA VAL A 312 12.63 -7.84 9.29
C VAL A 312 11.48 -7.64 10.28
N LYS A 313 11.34 -8.55 11.25
CA LYS A 313 10.31 -8.49 12.30
C LYS A 313 10.39 -7.19 13.10
N THR A 314 11.58 -6.82 13.58
CA THR A 314 11.81 -5.58 14.34
C THR A 314 11.40 -4.33 13.54
N SER A 315 11.67 -4.30 12.22
CA SER A 315 11.22 -3.19 11.37
C SER A 315 9.69 -3.14 11.25
N ILE A 316 9.04 -4.29 11.07
CA ILE A 316 7.58 -4.39 11.02
C ILE A 316 6.96 -3.89 12.33
N ASP A 317 7.39 -4.42 13.47
CA ASP A 317 6.81 -4.09 14.78
C ASP A 317 6.93 -2.59 15.08
N LYS A 318 8.09 -1.98 14.79
CA LYS A 318 8.31 -0.55 14.97
C LYS A 318 7.43 0.29 14.05
N ASN A 319 7.26 -0.12 12.79
CA ASN A 319 6.39 0.59 11.86
C ASN A 319 4.91 0.53 12.31
N ILE A 320 4.47 -0.62 12.84
CA ILE A 320 3.13 -0.79 13.43
C ILE A 320 2.96 0.09 14.68
N GLU A 321 3.96 0.14 15.55
CA GLU A 321 3.96 1.02 16.72
C GLU A 321 3.86 2.50 16.30
N LEU A 322 4.68 2.93 15.34
CA LEU A 322 4.75 4.31 14.89
C LEU A 322 3.45 4.74 14.20
N ILE A 323 2.94 3.95 13.25
CA ILE A 323 1.69 4.28 12.53
C ILE A 323 0.51 4.37 13.51
N THR A 324 0.43 3.43 14.46
CA THR A 324 -0.63 3.44 15.48
C THR A 324 -0.49 4.62 16.42
N THR A 325 0.73 5.02 16.77
CA THR A 325 0.96 6.15 17.69
C THR A 325 0.61 7.48 17.06
N VAL A 326 0.98 7.69 15.79
CA VAL A 326 0.83 8.97 15.10
C VAL A 326 -0.60 9.20 14.63
N PHE A 327 -1.27 8.14 14.23
CA PHE A 327 -2.63 8.18 13.71
C PHE A 327 -3.68 7.65 14.70
N LYS A 328 -3.32 7.48 15.98
CA LYS A 328 -4.27 7.26 17.08
C LYS A 328 -5.25 8.43 17.07
N GLN A 329 -6.52 8.17 16.76
CA GLN A 329 -7.69 9.09 16.66
C GLN A 329 -8.26 9.34 15.25
N ASP A 330 -7.85 8.63 14.19
CA ASP A 330 -8.45 8.77 12.83
C ASP A 330 -9.46 7.70 12.38
#